data_AF-A0A2E8RB29-F1
#
_entry.id   AF-A0A2E8RB29-F1
#
_cell.length_a   1.000
_cell.length_b   1.000
_cell.length_c   1.000
_cell.angle_alpha   90.00
_cell.angle_beta   90.00
_cell.angle_gamma   90.00
#
_symmetry.space_group_name_H-M   'P 1'
#
loop_
_entity.id
_entity.type
_entity.pdbx_description
1 polymer ?
#
loop_
_entity_poly.entity_id
_entity_poly.type
_entity_poly.pdbx_seq_one_letter_code
_entity_poly.pdbx_strand_id
1 'polypeptide(L)' 'MKIKFKLPIFPNDEITTEGTIKKTEEVSQGTLIKCNITVKNHHDQIAISGETAVTITNGE' A
#
# COMPACT_ATOMS: atom_id res chain seq x y z
N MET A 1 1.14 9.23 -4.28
CA MET A 1 1.86 8.07 -3.72
C MET A 1 3.11 8.56 -2.99
N LYS A 2 3.32 8.17 -1.73
CA LYS A 2 4.57 8.44 -0.98
C LYS A 2 5.18 7.10 -0.55
N ILE A 3 6.41 6.82 -0.97
CA ILE A 3 7.12 5.56 -0.66
C ILE A 3 8.39 5.88 0.15
N LYS A 4 8.69 5.03 1.12
CA LYS A 4 9.94 5.03 1.89
C LYS A 4 10.60 3.66 1.78
N PHE A 5 11.85 3.67 1.32
CA PHE A 5 12.71 2.50 1.30
C PHE A 5 13.53 2.47 2.60
N LYS A 6 13.46 1.38 3.35
CA LYS A 6 14.15 1.21 4.63
C LYS A 6 15.25 0.15 4.55
N LEU A 7 15.03 -0.90 3.75
CA LEU A 7 15.97 -1.98 3.49
C LEU A 7 15.95 -2.31 1.99
N PRO A 8 17.07 -2.82 1.43
CA PRO A 8 17.06 -3.34 0.07
C PRO A 8 16.19 -4.61 -0.03
N ILE A 9 15.60 -4.82 -1.21
CA ILE A 9 14.98 -6.08 -1.64
C ILE A 9 15.72 -6.50 -2.92
N PHE A 10 16.15 -7.74 -2.97
CA PHE A 10 16.93 -8.29 -4.09
C PHE A 10 16.06 -9.16 -4.99
N PRO A 11 16.48 -9.39 -6.26
CA PRO A 11 15.81 -10.36 -7.11
C PRO A 11 15.70 -11.73 -6.42
N ASN A 12 14.53 -12.36 -6.54
CA ASN A 12 14.18 -13.65 -5.93
C ASN A 12 13.99 -13.64 -4.40
N ASP A 13 14.02 -12.49 -3.74
CA ASP A 13 13.58 -12.41 -2.35
C ASP A 13 12.09 -12.75 -2.24
N GLU A 14 11.76 -13.60 -1.27
CA GLU A 14 10.38 -13.75 -0.83
C GLU A 14 9.99 -12.55 0.03
N ILE A 15 8.83 -11.97 -0.28
CA ILE A 15 8.30 -10.80 0.42
C ILE A 15 6.85 -11.02 0.85
N THR A 16 6.47 -10.40 1.96
CA THR A 16 5.09 -10.30 2.42
C THR A 16 4.61 -8.88 2.23
N THR A 17 3.47 -8.71 1.54
CA THR A 17 2.85 -7.39 1.33
C THR A 17 1.58 -7.26 2.18
N GLU A 18 1.43 -6.13 2.85
CA GLU A 18 0.23 -5.83 3.63
C GLU A 18 -0.31 -4.45 3.25
N GLY A 19 -1.63 -4.32 3.26
CA GLY A 19 -2.34 -3.05 3.05
C GLY A 19 -3.32 -2.81 4.19
N THR A 20 -3.38 -1.58 4.70
CA THR A 20 -4.36 -1.19 5.72
C THR A 20 -5.10 0.07 5.28
N ILE A 21 -6.42 -0.01 5.22
CA ILE A 21 -7.29 1.15 4.94
C ILE A 21 -7.17 2.12 6.11
N LYS A 22 -6.72 3.35 5.84
CA LYS A 22 -6.67 4.44 6.82
C LYS A 22 -7.97 5.22 6.85
N LYS A 23 -8.53 5.48 5.65
CA LYS A 23 -9.70 6.34 5.51
C LYS A 23 -10.42 6.05 4.20
N THR A 24 -11.73 6.14 4.26
CA THR A 24 -12.63 6.10 3.13
C THR A 24 -13.36 7.44 3.04
N GLU A 25 -13.44 8.03 1.85
CA GLU A 25 -14.08 9.32 1.57
C GLU A 25 -14.94 9.18 0.31
N GLU A 26 -16.22 9.55 0.38
CA GLU A 26 -17.05 9.71 -0.82
C GLU A 26 -16.56 10.94 -1.61
N VAL A 27 -16.33 10.75 -2.90
CA VAL A 27 -15.92 11.79 -3.86
C VAL A 27 -16.82 11.73 -5.09
N SER A 28 -16.79 12.76 -5.95
CA SER A 28 -17.68 12.81 -7.12
C SER A 28 -17.53 11.63 -8.08
N GLN A 29 -16.37 10.96 -8.10
CA GLN A 29 -16.10 9.80 -8.95
C GLN A 29 -16.36 8.43 -8.27
N GLY A 30 -16.83 8.40 -7.02
CA GLY A 30 -17.03 7.16 -6.24
C GLY A 30 -16.35 7.23 -4.88
N THR A 31 -15.83 6.12 -4.40
CA THR A 31 -15.26 6.04 -3.05
C THR A 31 -13.73 6.07 -3.10
N LEU A 32 -13.12 7.13 -2.55
CA LEU A 32 -11.68 7.25 -2.37
C LEU A 32 -11.24 6.49 -1.11
N ILE A 33 -10.32 5.54 -1.28
CA ILE A 33 -9.74 4.75 -0.19
C ILE A 33 -8.27 5.10 -0.05
N LYS A 34 -7.88 5.67 1.09
CA LYS A 34 -6.50 5.98 1.46
C LYS A 34 -5.93 4.81 2.27
N CYS A 35 -4.78 4.28 1.84
CA CYS A 35 -4.18 3.08 2.43
C CYS A 35 -2.72 3.31 2.84
N ASN A 36 -2.32 2.69 3.95
CA ASN A 36 -0.93 2.36 4.21
C ASN A 36 -0.59 1.05 3.48
N ILE A 37 0.63 0.97 2.95
CA ILE A 37 1.20 -0.26 2.40
C ILE A 37 2.53 -0.55 3.10
N THR A 38 2.77 -1.83 3.39
CA THR A 38 4.03 -2.33 3.93
C THR A 38 4.48 -3.53 3.12
N VAL A 39 5.79 -3.61 2.87
CA VAL A 39 6.46 -4.78 2.31
C VAL A 39 7.50 -5.23 3.32
N LYS A 40 7.39 -6.49 3.73
CA LYS A 40 8.32 -7.15 4.64
C LYS A 40 9.17 -8.15 3.86
N ASN A 41 10.44 -8.29 4.24
CA ASN A 41 11.28 -9.39 3.74
C ASN A 41 10.93 -10.70 4.48
N HIS A 42 11.57 -11.80 4.11
CA HIS A 42 11.42 -13.13 4.75
C HIS A 42 11.84 -13.18 6.23
N HIS A 43 12.43 -12.11 6.77
CA HIS A 43 12.72 -11.94 8.20
C HIS A 43 11.68 -11.06 8.91
N ASP A 44 10.52 -10.81 8.29
CA ASP A 44 9.46 -9.92 8.77
C ASP A 44 9.86 -8.46 8.99
N GLN A 45 11.00 -8.03 8.47
CA GLN A 45 11.47 -6.65 8.58
C GLN A 45 10.85 -5.79 7.49
N ILE A 46 10.33 -4.61 7.87
CA ILE A 46 9.74 -3.66 6.92
C ILE A 46 10.84 -3.09 6.01
N ALA A 47 10.87 -3.55 4.76
CA ALA A 47 11.78 -3.06 3.74
C ALA A 47 11.24 -1.84 3.00
N ILE A 48 9.92 -1.82 2.73
CA ILE A 48 9.24 -0.70 2.07
C ILE A 48 7.99 -0.35 2.87
N SER A 49 7.70 0.94 2.99
CA SER A 49 6.42 1.42 3.51
C SER A 49 5.94 2.60 2.68
N GLY A 50 4.64 2.76 2.54
CA GLY A 50 4.10 3.88 1.79
C GLY A 50 2.66 4.22 2.12
N GLU A 51 2.24 5.36 1.61
CA GLU A 51 0.86 5.78 1.59
C GLU A 51 0.40 5.93 0.14
N THR A 52 -0.73 5.32 -0.16
CA THR A 52 -1.37 5.40 -1.47
C THR A 52 -2.87 5.67 -1.33
N ALA A 53 -3.52 5.97 -2.44
CA ALA A 53 -4.97 6.06 -2.49
C ALA A 53 -5.46 5.42 -3.79
N VAL A 54 -6.60 4.74 -3.70
CA VAL A 54 -7.31 4.15 -4.84
C VAL A 54 -8.74 4.70 -4.84
N THR A 55 -9.31 4.94 -6.00
CA THR A 55 -10.72 5.32 -6.13
C THR A 55 -11.48 4.13 -6.68
N ILE A 56 -12.45 3.63 -5.93
CA ILE A 56 -13.44 2.68 -6.43
C ILE A 56 -14.53 3.50 -7.09
N THR A 57 -14.58 3.49 -8.42
CA THR A 57 -15.70 4.03 -9.17
C THR A 57 -16.83 3.02 -9.07
N ASN A 58 -17.99 3.43 -8.54
CA ASN A 58 -19.20 2.62 -8.67
C ASN A 58 -19.63 2.69 -10.14
N GLY A 59 -19.17 1.74 -10.93
CA GLY A 59 -19.63 1.50 -12.30
C GLY A 59 -20.68 0.40 -12.31
N GLU A 60 -21.68 0.58 -13.18
CA GLU A 60 -22.76 -0.35 -13.54
C GLU A 60 -22.33 -1.83 -13.68
#